data_AF-A0A0M3BBH0-F1
#
_entry.id   AF-A0A0M3BBH0-F1
#
_cell.length_a   1.000
_cell.length_b   1.000
_cell.length_c   1.000
_cell.angle_alpha   90.00
_cell.angle_beta   90.00
_cell.angle_gamma   90.00
#
_symmetry.space_group_name_H-M   'P 1'
#
loop_
_entity.id
_entity.type
_entity.pdbx_description
1 polymer ?
#
loop_
_entity_poly.entity_id
_entity_poly.type
_entity_poly.pdbx_seq_one_letter_code
_entity_poly.pdbx_strand_id
1 'polypeptide(L)'
;MSKQETTPDEMLETAAIIHSATTAILLALTKTLEEAGVMRAEHFEANVRMLAARTAREKSTSMAAVMLDFADQLNRDEPEGSA
;
A
#
# COMPACT_ATOMS: atom_id res chain seq x y z
N MET A 1 -16.48 -26.70 -21.50
CA MET A 1 -16.09 -26.02 -20.25
C MET A 1 -16.95 -24.77 -20.14
N SER A 2 -17.97 -24.79 -19.28
CA SER A 2 -18.76 -23.59 -19.01
C SER A 2 -17.85 -22.57 -18.35
N LYS A 3 -17.79 -21.35 -18.87
CA LYS A 3 -17.19 -20.23 -18.14
C LYS A 3 -18.03 -20.06 -16.87
N GLN A 4 -17.51 -20.48 -15.71
CA GLN A 4 -18.08 -20.04 -14.45
C GLN A 4 -17.95 -18.53 -14.43
N GLU A 5 -19.09 -17.85 -14.44
CA GLU A 5 -19.12 -16.41 -14.26
C GLU A 5 -18.67 -16.11 -12.83
N THR A 6 -17.59 -15.35 -12.71
CA THR A 6 -17.09 -14.89 -11.41
C THR A 6 -18.16 -14.02 -10.77
N THR A 7 -18.57 -14.39 -9.56
CA THR A 7 -19.57 -13.63 -8.82
C THR A 7 -18.97 -12.31 -8.31
N PRO A 8 -19.79 -11.27 -8.06
CA PRO A 8 -19.29 -10.02 -7.47
C PRO A 8 -18.53 -10.22 -6.15
N ASP A 9 -18.95 -11.19 -5.33
CA ASP A 9 -18.29 -11.51 -4.06
C ASP A 9 -16.90 -12.12 -4.27
N GLU A 10 -16.76 -13.06 -5.21
CA GLU A 10 -15.45 -13.62 -5.60
C GLU A 10 -14.54 -12.54 -6.22
N MET A 11 -15.10 -11.57 -6.94
CA MET A 11 -14.35 -10.43 -7.45
C MET A 11 -13.84 -9.52 -6.31
N LEU A 12 -14.67 -9.27 -5.30
CA LEU A 12 -14.29 -8.48 -4.12
C LEU A 12 -13.20 -9.19 -3.31
N GLU A 13 -13.33 -10.50 -3.08
CA GLU A 13 -12.32 -11.30 -2.40
C GLU A 13 -11.00 -11.30 -3.17
N THR A 14 -11.05 -11.49 -4.49
CA THR A 14 -9.87 -11.44 -5.35
C THR A 14 -9.20 -10.07 -5.30
N ALA A 15 -9.98 -8.98 -5.34
CA ALA A 15 -9.45 -7.62 -5.23
C ALA A 15 -8.76 -7.38 -3.88
N ALA A 16 -9.34 -7.89 -2.78
CA ALA A 16 -8.74 -7.80 -1.45
C ALA A 16 -7.40 -8.57 -1.37
N ILE A 17 -7.35 -9.79 -1.92
CA ILE A 17 -6.11 -10.59 -1.99
C ILE A 17 -5.04 -9.87 -2.80
N ILE A 18 -5.38 -9.35 -3.98
CA ILE A 18 -4.45 -8.61 -4.84
C ILE A 18 -3.93 -7.37 -4.11
N HIS A 19 -4.81 -6.61 -3.46
CA HIS A 19 -4.43 -5.42 -2.71
C HIS A 19 -3.47 -5.76 -1.55
N SER A 20 -3.78 -6.79 -0.77
CA SER A 20 -2.91 -7.26 0.32
C SER A 20 -1.54 -7.71 -0.20
N ALA A 21 -1.49 -8.51 -1.26
CA ALA A 21 -0.23 -9.01 -1.82
C ALA A 21 0.62 -7.86 -2.39
N THR A 22 0.00 -6.94 -3.11
CA THR A 22 0.68 -5.76 -3.66
C THR A 22 1.27 -4.90 -2.55
N THR A 23 0.52 -4.66 -1.49
CA THR A 23 0.98 -3.87 -0.35
C THR A 23 2.17 -4.53 0.34
N ALA A 24 2.12 -5.85 0.58
CA ALA A 24 3.23 -6.60 1.16
C ALA A 24 4.52 -6.52 0.32
N ILE A 25 4.40 -6.62 -1.01
CA ILE A 25 5.54 -6.49 -1.93
C ILE A 25 6.14 -5.07 -1.85
N LEU A 26 5.29 -4.03 -1.85
CA LEU A 26 5.76 -2.65 -1.77
C LEU A 26 6.47 -2.35 -0.43
N LEU A 27 5.98 -2.90 0.67
CA LEU A 27 6.64 -2.80 1.98
C LEU A 27 8.03 -3.46 1.96
N ALA A 28 8.11 -4.69 1.46
CA ALA A 28 9.38 -5.43 1.36
C ALA A 28 10.40 -4.70 0.48
N LEU A 29 9.96 -4.13 -0.65
CA LEU A 29 10.81 -3.33 -1.52
C LEU A 29 11.27 -2.03 -0.83
N THR A 30 10.37 -1.35 -0.12
CA THR A 30 10.71 -0.11 0.59
C THR A 30 11.78 -0.37 1.66
N LYS A 31 11.63 -1.44 2.44
CA LYS A 31 12.64 -1.89 3.42
C LYS A 31 13.97 -2.23 2.75
N THR A 32 13.94 -2.98 1.64
CA THR A 32 15.15 -3.33 0.90
C THR A 32 15.91 -2.09 0.41
N LEU A 33 15.18 -1.07 -0.08
CA LEU A 33 15.78 0.18 -0.54
C LEU A 33 16.30 1.04 0.61
N GLU A 34 15.65 0.99 1.78
CA GLU A 34 16.14 1.64 2.99
C GLU A 34 17.42 0.98 3.52
N GLU A 35 17.46 -0.35 3.63
CA GLU A 35 18.64 -1.11 4.03
C GLU A 35 19.82 -0.89 3.07
N ALA A 36 19.54 -0.70 1.79
CA ALA A 36 20.53 -0.35 0.78
C ALA A 36 20.99 1.13 0.84
N GLY A 37 20.39 1.95 1.72
CA GLY A 37 20.72 3.37 1.87
C GLY A 37 20.24 4.26 0.72
N VAL A 38 19.34 3.76 -0.13
CA VAL A 38 18.81 4.48 -1.31
C VAL A 38 17.72 5.48 -0.89
N MET A 39 17.03 5.21 0.21
CA MET A 39 15.95 6.05 0.73
C MET A 39 15.83 5.92 2.25
N ARG A 40 15.02 6.79 2.87
CA ARG A 40 14.57 6.64 4.27
C ARG A 40 13.07 6.41 4.27
N ALA A 41 12.59 5.41 5.01
CA ALA A 41 11.18 5.05 5.03
C ALA A 41 10.30 6.20 5.53
N GLU A 42 10.73 6.93 6.57
CA GLU A 42 10.01 8.10 7.12
C GLU A 42 9.72 9.16 6.04
N HIS A 43 10.73 9.52 5.25
CA HIS A 43 10.57 10.50 4.17
C HIS A 43 9.66 9.98 3.06
N PHE A 44 9.72 8.67 2.80
CA PHE A 44 8.89 8.05 1.79
C PHE A 44 7.42 7.97 2.21
N GLU A 45 7.14 7.63 3.47
CA GLU A 45 5.80 7.66 4.05
C GLU A 45 5.18 9.07 3.89
N ALA A 46 5.91 10.11 4.30
CA ALA A 46 5.46 11.49 4.16
C ALA A 46 5.13 11.84 2.70
N ASN A 47 5.97 11.39 1.76
CA ASN A 47 5.74 11.58 0.33
C ASN A 47 4.49 10.83 -0.17
N VAL A 48 4.27 9.59 0.29
CA VAL A 48 3.07 8.80 -0.05
C VAL A 48 1.81 9.50 0.46
N ARG A 49 1.80 9.99 1.70
CA ARG A 49 0.67 10.75 2.26
C ARG A 49 0.40 12.03 1.49
N MET A 50 1.45 12.77 1.11
CA MET A 50 1.31 13.95 0.27
C MET A 50 0.72 13.61 -1.10
N LEU A 51 1.18 12.53 -1.73
CA LEU A 51 0.63 12.04 -3.00
C LEU A 51 -0.84 11.62 -2.86
N ALA A 52 -1.21 10.98 -1.75
CA ALA A 52 -2.58 10.60 -1.45
C ALA A 52 -3.49 11.83 -1.34
N ALA A 53 -3.06 12.85 -0.59
CA ALA A 53 -3.80 14.10 -0.44
C ALA A 53 -4.01 14.82 -1.78
N ARG A 54 -3.01 14.79 -2.67
CA ARG A 54 -3.13 15.32 -4.03
C ARG A 54 -4.08 14.48 -4.89
N THR A 55 -3.95 13.15 -4.85
CA THR A 55 -4.77 12.21 -5.62
C THR A 55 -6.25 12.30 -5.24
N ALA A 56 -6.56 12.51 -3.96
CA ALA A 56 -7.93 12.71 -3.48
C ALA A 56 -8.59 13.96 -4.10
N ARG A 57 -7.79 15.00 -4.40
CA ARG A 57 -8.27 16.25 -5.01
C ARG A 57 -8.40 16.15 -6.52
N GLU A 58 -7.48 15.44 -7.18
CA GLU A 58 -7.32 15.50 -8.64
C GLU A 58 -7.90 14.30 -9.40
N LYS A 59 -8.05 13.14 -8.75
CA LYS A 59 -8.35 11.88 -9.47
C LYS A 59 -9.45 11.06 -8.81
N SER A 60 -9.17 10.50 -7.63
CA SER A 60 -10.06 9.53 -7.00
C SER A 60 -9.76 9.40 -5.52
N THR A 61 -10.83 9.52 -4.72
CA THR A 61 -10.81 9.28 -3.28
C THR A 61 -10.46 7.84 -2.94
N SER A 62 -10.86 6.87 -3.77
CA SER A 62 -10.56 5.44 -3.52
C SER A 62 -9.07 5.12 -3.75
N MET A 63 -8.44 5.73 -4.75
CA MET A 63 -6.99 5.59 -4.93
C MET A 63 -6.20 6.26 -3.81
N ALA A 64 -6.68 7.40 -3.32
CA ALA A 64 -6.05 8.06 -2.17
C ALA A 64 -6.13 7.18 -0.91
N ALA A 65 -7.25 6.51 -0.67
CA ALA A 65 -7.41 5.58 0.45
C ALA A 65 -6.39 4.43 0.41
N VAL A 66 -6.20 3.80 -0.76
CA VAL A 66 -5.19 2.75 -0.97
C VAL A 66 -3.77 3.23 -0.65
N MET A 67 -3.43 4.47 -1.01
CA MET A 67 -2.13 5.06 -0.70
C MET A 67 -1.96 5.33 0.80
N LEU A 68 -3.03 5.74 1.48
CA LEU A 68 -3.01 5.96 2.93
C LEU A 68 -2.85 4.64 3.68
N ASP A 69 -3.56 3.58 3.26
CA ASP A 69 -3.42 2.24 3.86
C ASP A 69 -1.99 1.71 3.74
N PHE A 70 -1.32 1.96 2.60
CA PHE A 70 0.09 1.61 2.44
C PHE A 70 1.00 2.44 3.35
N ALA A 71 0.78 3.75 3.46
CA ALA A 71 1.55 4.62 4.35
C ALA A 71 1.42 4.20 5.82
N ASP A 72 0.22 3.81 6.26
CA ASP A 72 -0.02 3.35 7.62
C ASP A 72 0.71 2.04 7.92
N GLN A 73 0.93 1.18 6.91
CA GLN A 73 1.70 -0.06 7.08
C GLN A 73 3.22 0.17 7.08
N LEU A 74 3.72 1.21 6.42
CA LEU A 74 5.15 1.56 6.46
C LEU A 74 5.64 1.88 7.88
N ASN A 75 4.80 2.53 8.69
CA ASN A 75 5.16 2.99 10.04
C ASN A 75 5.00 1.89 11.11
N ARG A 76 4.14 0.89 10.86
CA ARG A 76 3.85 -0.20 11.83
C ARG A 76 4.97 -1.22 12.01
N ASP A 77 5.94 -1.24 11.11
CA ASP A 77 7.04 -2.20 11.14
C ASP A 77 8.29 -1.68 11.87
N GLU A 78 8.25 -0.47 12.44
CA GLU A 78 9.22 -0.11 13.47
C GLU A 78 8.89 -0.91 14.75
N PRO A 79 9.80 -1.75 15.27
CA PRO A 79 9.56 -2.43 16.53
C PRO A 79 9.41 -1.37 17.63
N GLU A 80 8.28 -1.41 18.34
CA GLU A 80 8.12 -0.72 19.63
C GLU A 80 9.28 -1.13 20.56
N GLY A 81 10.33 -0.31 20.65
CA GLY A 81 11.45 -0.60 21.54
C GLY A 81 12.86 -0.16 21.13
N SER A 82 13.03 0.75 20.17
CA SER A 82 14.33 1.41 19.95
C SER A 82 14.37 2.78 20.63
N ALA A 83 14.38 2.80 21.97
CA ALA A 83 14.67 3.99 22.79
C ALA A 83 15.47 3.61 24.03
#